data_AF-J1L0N2-F1
#
_entry.id   AF-J1L0N2-F1
#
_cell.length_a   1.000
_cell.length_b   1.000
_cell.length_c   1.000
_cell.angle_alpha   90.00
_cell.angle_beta   90.00
_cell.angle_gamma   90.00
#
_symmetry.space_group_name_H-M   'P 1'
#
loop_
_entity.id
_entity.type
_entity.pdbx_description
1 polymer ?
#
loop_
_entity_poly.entity_id
_entity_poly.type
_entity_poly.pdbx_seq_one_letter_code
_entity_poly.pdbx_strand_id
1 'polypeptide(L)'
;MDKKLRYALIFLVAVAGFSIFFFFPAIEGSSGYIGAIPGASVSGGPWVIVHLSAEDFAAHPALFDLVVEEKKVRRPTSLFFLPPPGDDWSAIVLNGEEEQALWWTYMFVRQANGTTIPVVLEYNGVNYRLTCSQG
;
A
#
# COMPACT_ATOMS: atom_id res chain seq x y z
N MET A 1 36.52 33.60 17.76
CA MET A 1 35.26 33.03 17.24
C MET A 1 34.11 33.81 17.87
N ASP A 2 33.37 34.55 17.04
CA ASP A 2 32.25 35.39 17.50
C ASP A 2 31.21 34.51 18.23
N LYS A 3 30.69 34.99 19.36
CA LYS A 3 29.64 34.31 20.13
C LYS A 3 28.42 34.03 19.26
N LYS A 4 28.08 34.93 18.32
CA LYS A 4 26.96 34.75 17.38
C LYS A 4 27.18 33.56 16.44
N LEU A 5 28.41 33.39 15.94
CA LEU A 5 28.77 32.26 15.08
C LEU A 5 28.65 30.92 15.81
N ARG A 6 29.01 30.88 17.11
CA ARG A 6 28.86 29.68 17.96
C ARG A 6 27.39 29.28 18.12
N TYR A 7 26.52 30.23 18.45
CA TYR A 7 25.09 29.95 18.63
C TYR A 7 24.41 29.57 17.31
N ALA A 8 24.79 30.20 16.20
CA ALA A 8 24.28 29.83 14.88
C ALA A 8 24.65 28.38 14.51
N LEU A 9 25.88 27.95 14.81
CA LEU A 9 26.33 26.58 14.55
C LEU A 9 25.58 25.56 15.42
N ILE A 10 25.42 25.86 16.71
CA ILE A 10 24.67 25.00 17.64
C ILE A 10 23.22 24.87 17.21
N PHE A 11 22.60 25.98 16.79
CA PHE A 11 21.24 25.96 16.27
C PHE A 11 21.12 25.12 14.99
N LEU A 12 22.07 25.26 14.05
CA LEU A 12 22.08 24.45 12.83
C LEU A 12 22.26 22.96 13.11
N VAL A 13 23.15 22.59 14.04
CA VAL A 13 23.35 21.20 14.45
C VAL A 13 22.12 20.66 15.18
N ALA A 14 21.47 21.46 16.02
CA ALA A 14 20.24 21.09 16.71
C ALA A 14 19.07 20.91 15.74
N VAL A 15 18.93 21.80 14.74
CA VAL A 15 17.91 21.68 13.68
C VAL A 15 18.20 20.48 12.79
N ALA A 16 19.44 20.28 12.34
CA ALA A 16 19.80 19.10 11.54
C ALA A 16 19.58 17.80 12.31
N GLY A 17 19.97 17.75 13.59
CA GLY A 17 19.70 16.63 14.47
C GLY A 17 18.20 16.38 14.65
N PHE A 18 17.44 17.43 14.97
CA PHE A 18 15.97 17.34 15.08
C PHE A 18 15.34 16.86 13.78
N SER A 19 15.78 17.38 12.63
CA SER A 19 15.30 16.93 11.31
C SER A 19 15.63 15.46 11.05
N ILE A 20 16.83 14.99 11.40
CA ILE A 20 17.17 13.58 11.28
C ILE A 20 16.27 12.75 12.20
N PHE A 21 16.13 13.10 13.48
CA PHE A 21 15.32 12.33 14.42
C PHE A 21 13.80 12.37 14.17
N PHE A 22 13.27 13.43 13.55
CA PHE A 22 11.83 13.52 13.23
C PHE A 22 11.48 12.98 11.84
N PHE A 23 12.34 13.19 10.84
CA PHE A 23 12.05 12.79 9.47
C PHE A 23 12.63 11.41 9.10
N PHE A 24 13.75 10.95 9.68
CA PHE A 24 14.27 9.61 9.35
C PHE A 24 13.41 8.44 9.88
N PRO A 25 12.87 8.43 11.11
CA PRO A 25 12.04 7.30 11.53
C PRO A 25 10.70 7.24 10.80
N ALA A 26 10.27 8.32 10.11
CA ALA A 26 9.12 8.30 9.21
C ALA A 26 9.42 7.63 7.85
N ILE A 27 10.70 7.38 7.51
CA ILE A 27 11.09 6.72 6.26
C ILE A 27 11.11 5.19 6.44
N GLU A 28 11.38 4.68 7.65
CA GLU A 28 11.50 3.23 7.90
C GLU A 28 10.34 2.61 8.69
N GLY A 29 9.37 3.40 9.16
CA GLY A 29 8.24 2.93 9.95
C GLY A 29 6.92 2.92 9.19
N SER A 30 6.80 1.98 8.23
CA SER A 30 5.55 1.31 7.87
C SER A 30 4.34 2.20 7.50
N SER A 31 4.43 2.86 6.34
CA SER A 31 3.19 3.17 5.63
C SER A 31 2.51 1.84 5.29
N GLY A 32 1.34 1.57 5.88
CA GLY A 32 0.58 0.36 5.54
C GLY A 32 0.46 0.21 4.03
N TYR A 33 0.49 -1.02 3.53
CA TYR A 33 0.49 -1.28 2.10
C TYR A 33 -0.44 -2.44 1.76
N ILE A 34 -0.88 -2.47 0.50
CA ILE A 34 -1.54 -3.61 -0.12
C ILE A 34 -0.52 -4.26 -1.06
N GLY A 35 -0.48 -5.59 -1.08
CA GLY A 35 0.29 -6.38 -2.04
C GLY A 35 -0.55 -7.55 -2.56
N ALA A 36 -0.17 -8.12 -3.70
CA ALA A 36 -0.75 -9.35 -4.21
C ALA A 36 0.19 -10.54 -3.97
N ILE A 37 -0.37 -11.67 -3.53
CA ILE A 37 0.35 -12.94 -3.38
C ILE A 37 -0.09 -13.85 -4.53
N PRO A 38 0.79 -14.19 -5.49
CA PRO A 38 0.48 -15.12 -6.56
C PRO A 38 0.44 -16.57 -6.04
N GLY A 39 -0.24 -17.44 -6.78
CA GLY A 39 -0.36 -18.86 -6.43
C GLY A 39 -1.24 -19.12 -5.21
N ALA A 40 -2.18 -18.22 -4.91
CA ALA A 40 -3.09 -18.39 -3.79
C ALA A 40 -3.92 -19.67 -3.96
N SER A 41 -3.69 -20.66 -3.09
CA SER A 41 -4.39 -21.95 -3.15
C SER A 41 -5.83 -21.84 -2.66
N VAL A 42 -6.78 -22.22 -3.52
CA VAL A 42 -8.21 -22.29 -3.20
C VAL A 42 -8.51 -23.63 -2.50
N SER A 43 -7.92 -23.88 -1.34
CA SER A 43 -8.14 -25.16 -0.63
C SER A 43 -9.01 -24.98 0.62
N GLY A 44 -10.24 -25.50 0.55
CA GLY A 44 -11.01 -25.96 1.73
C GLY A 44 -11.88 -24.95 2.48
N GLY A 45 -12.10 -23.74 1.95
CA GLY A 45 -12.94 -22.72 2.59
C GLY A 45 -13.95 -22.09 1.62
N PRO A 46 -14.91 -21.29 2.11
CA PRO A 46 -15.73 -20.46 1.24
C PRO A 46 -14.85 -19.32 0.70
N TRP A 47 -14.68 -19.26 -0.61
CA TRP A 47 -13.99 -18.18 -1.32
C TRP A 47 -14.87 -17.77 -2.49
N VAL A 48 -14.77 -16.50 -2.89
CA VAL A 48 -15.33 -16.04 -4.17
C VAL A 48 -14.18 -15.83 -5.13
N ILE A 49 -14.30 -16.35 -6.35
CA ILE A 49 -13.32 -16.08 -7.41
C ILE A 49 -13.83 -14.88 -8.21
N VAL A 50 -12.99 -13.86 -8.33
CA VAL A 50 -13.22 -12.70 -9.20
C VAL A 50 -12.25 -12.79 -10.37
N HIS A 51 -12.80 -12.98 -11.56
CA HIS A 51 -12.03 -12.98 -12.80
C HIS A 51 -11.76 -11.54 -13.23
N LEU A 52 -10.50 -11.13 -13.19
CA LEU A 52 -10.12 -9.75 -13.48
C LEU A 52 -10.20 -9.47 -14.98
N SER A 53 -10.88 -8.39 -15.32
CA SER A 53 -11.04 -7.90 -16.67
C SER A 53 -10.24 -6.61 -16.92
N ALA A 54 -10.15 -6.19 -18.18
CA ALA A 54 -9.57 -4.90 -18.52
C ALA A 54 -10.35 -3.71 -17.91
N GLU A 55 -11.66 -3.87 -17.68
CA GLU A 55 -12.50 -2.85 -17.06
C GLU A 55 -12.15 -2.66 -15.58
N ASP A 56 -11.83 -3.75 -14.87
CA ASP A 56 -11.37 -3.69 -13.48
C ASP A 56 -10.07 -2.89 -13.34
N PHE A 57 -9.11 -3.12 -14.24
CA PHE A 57 -7.85 -2.37 -14.24
C PHE A 57 -8.01 -0.90 -14.66
N ALA A 58 -8.96 -0.63 -15.56
CA ALA A 58 -9.27 0.74 -15.95
C ALA A 58 -9.98 1.51 -14.84
N ALA A 59 -10.86 0.86 -14.09
CA ALA A 59 -11.56 1.43 -12.95
C ALA A 59 -10.63 1.60 -11.73
N HIS A 60 -9.71 0.64 -11.54
CA HIS A 60 -8.82 0.57 -10.39
C HIS A 60 -7.35 0.42 -10.82
N PRO A 61 -6.65 1.51 -11.18
CA PRO A 61 -5.26 1.45 -11.63
C PRO A 61 -4.31 0.82 -10.59
N ALA A 62 -4.61 0.95 -9.30
CA ALA A 62 -3.83 0.31 -8.26
C ALA A 62 -3.89 -1.24 -8.34
N LEU A 63 -5.01 -1.79 -8.82
CA LEU A 63 -5.17 -3.23 -9.01
C LEU A 63 -4.24 -3.76 -10.10
N PHE A 64 -4.00 -2.98 -11.15
CA PHE A 64 -3.03 -3.31 -12.19
C PHE A 64 -1.62 -3.39 -11.60
N ASP A 65 -1.21 -2.37 -10.84
CA ASP A 65 0.11 -2.36 -10.20
C ASP A 65 0.29 -3.53 -9.22
N LEU A 66 -0.78 -3.93 -8.52
CA LEU A 66 -0.75 -5.06 -7.60
C LEU A 66 -0.62 -6.41 -8.31
N VAL A 67 -1.39 -6.66 -9.37
CA VAL A 67 -1.55 -8.00 -9.95
C VAL A 67 -0.67 -8.21 -11.18
N VAL A 68 -0.51 -7.18 -12.01
CA VAL A 68 0.24 -7.27 -13.28
C VAL A 68 1.70 -6.87 -13.07
N GLU A 69 1.94 -5.78 -12.35
CA GLU A 69 3.29 -5.30 -12.06
C GLU A 69 3.89 -5.90 -10.77
N GLU A 70 3.09 -6.65 -10.00
CA GLU A 70 3.47 -7.29 -8.73
C GLU A 70 4.10 -6.32 -7.70
N LYS A 71 3.66 -5.05 -7.72
CA LYS A 71 4.16 -3.99 -6.84
C LYS A 71 3.31 -3.85 -5.58
N LYS A 72 3.93 -3.36 -4.51
CA LYS A 72 3.24 -2.92 -3.29
C LYS A 72 2.66 -1.53 -3.51
N VAL A 73 1.39 -1.34 -3.15
CA VAL A 73 0.72 -0.04 -3.23
C VAL A 73 0.53 0.51 -1.82
N ARG A 74 0.95 1.77 -1.61
CA ARG A 74 0.81 2.44 -0.31
C ARG A 74 -0.65 2.73 -0.01
N ARG A 75 -1.10 2.42 1.21
CA ARG A 75 -2.42 2.81 1.72
C ARG A 75 -2.48 4.32 1.95
N PRO A 76 -3.68 4.90 2.15
CA PRO A 76 -3.81 6.34 2.36
C PRO A 76 -2.91 6.83 3.50
N THR A 77 -2.05 7.80 3.18
CA THR A 77 -1.07 8.36 4.12
C THR A 77 -0.90 9.86 3.88
N SER A 78 -0.63 10.62 4.94
CA SER A 78 -0.29 12.05 4.85
C SER A 78 1.04 12.30 4.16
N LEU A 79 1.86 11.26 3.96
CA LEU A 79 3.16 11.30 3.32
C LEU A 79 3.12 10.89 1.83
N PHE A 80 1.96 11.00 1.17
CA PHE A 80 1.78 10.58 -0.22
C PHE A 80 2.71 11.29 -1.23
N PHE A 81 3.25 12.45 -0.86
CA PHE A 81 4.19 13.23 -1.66
C PHE A 81 5.61 12.67 -1.65
N LEU A 82 5.94 11.76 -0.73
CA LEU A 82 7.24 11.11 -0.71
C LEU A 82 7.34 10.09 -1.86
N PRO A 83 8.54 9.92 -2.44
CA PRO A 83 8.75 8.89 -3.46
C PRO A 83 8.50 7.48 -2.88
N PRO A 84 8.25 6.48 -3.74
CA PRO A 84 8.15 5.09 -3.31
C PRO A 84 9.42 4.62 -2.57
N PRO A 85 9.31 3.77 -1.55
CA PRO A 85 10.48 3.29 -0.78
C PRO A 85 11.48 2.45 -1.57
N GLY A 86 11.07 1.82 -2.67
CA GLY A 86 11.90 0.94 -3.48
C GLY A 86 11.24 0.59 -4.82
N ASP A 87 11.96 -0.16 -5.67
CA ASP A 87 11.50 -0.53 -7.02
C ASP A 87 10.31 -1.51 -7.01
N ASP A 88 10.13 -2.24 -5.90
CA ASP A 88 8.99 -3.13 -5.65
C ASP A 88 7.73 -2.37 -5.20
N TRP A 89 7.76 -1.04 -5.19
CA TRP A 89 6.64 -0.19 -4.81
C TRP A 89 6.07 0.56 -6.01
N SER A 90 4.75 0.68 -6.02
CA SER A 90 4.02 1.51 -6.96
C SER A 90 4.23 3.00 -6.66
N ALA A 91 4.24 3.81 -7.72
CA ALA A 91 4.15 5.25 -7.61
C ALA A 91 2.77 5.72 -7.08
N ILE A 92 1.74 4.88 -7.22
CA ILE A 92 0.38 5.14 -6.77
C ILE A 92 0.31 5.07 -5.25
N VAL A 93 -0.40 6.03 -4.67
CA VAL A 93 -0.83 6.02 -3.28
C VAL A 93 -2.35 5.95 -3.29
N LEU A 94 -2.92 4.98 -2.58
CA LEU A 94 -4.36 4.82 -2.52
C LEU A 94 -4.99 6.06 -1.89
N ASN A 95 -6.12 6.49 -2.45
CA ASN A 95 -7.06 7.34 -1.75
C ASN A 95 -8.04 6.47 -0.95
N GLY A 96 -8.85 7.09 -0.08
CA GLY A 96 -9.77 6.34 0.79
C GLY A 96 -10.89 5.61 0.03
N GLU A 97 -11.30 6.09 -1.15
CA GLU A 97 -12.33 5.45 -1.97
C GLU A 97 -11.78 4.20 -2.66
N GLU A 98 -10.59 4.31 -3.27
CA GLU A 98 -9.88 3.21 -3.90
C GLU A 98 -9.49 2.13 -2.88
N GLU A 99 -9.05 2.52 -1.69
CA GLU A 99 -8.78 1.55 -0.61
C GLU A 99 -10.04 0.77 -0.22
N GLN A 100 -11.19 1.45 -0.10
CA GLN A 100 -12.45 0.78 0.20
C GLN A 100 -12.92 -0.11 -0.95
N ALA A 101 -12.75 0.34 -2.20
CA ALA A 101 -13.06 -0.44 -3.38
C ALA A 101 -12.19 -1.70 -3.44
N LEU A 102 -10.88 -1.60 -3.20
CA LEU A 102 -9.99 -2.77 -3.11
C LEU A 102 -10.41 -3.71 -1.97
N TRP A 103 -10.78 -3.17 -0.81
CA TRP A 103 -11.17 -3.95 0.36
C TRP A 103 -12.47 -4.74 0.16
N TRP A 104 -13.54 -4.09 -0.31
CA TRP A 104 -14.88 -4.70 -0.49
C TRP A 104 -15.11 -5.30 -1.88
N THR A 105 -14.25 -4.93 -2.83
CA THR A 105 -14.10 -5.41 -4.20
C THR A 105 -13.46 -6.79 -4.30
N TYR A 106 -12.20 -6.75 -3.88
CA TYR A 106 -11.14 -7.59 -4.41
C TYR A 106 -10.38 -8.31 -3.28
N MET A 107 -10.56 -7.90 -2.02
CA MET A 107 -10.09 -8.63 -0.84
C MET A 107 -11.20 -9.46 -0.19
N PHE A 108 -12.39 -8.86 -0.04
CA PHE A 108 -13.52 -9.47 0.64
C PHE A 108 -14.83 -9.04 0.01
N VAL A 109 -15.81 -9.94 -0.08
CA VAL A 109 -17.19 -9.62 -0.47
C VAL A 109 -18.12 -9.87 0.72
N ARG A 110 -19.08 -8.96 0.92
CA ARG A 110 -20.14 -9.14 1.92
C ARG A 110 -21.34 -9.82 1.29
N GLN A 111 -21.71 -10.99 1.80
CA GLN A 111 -22.91 -11.71 1.38
C GLN A 111 -24.19 -11.11 1.99
N ALA A 112 -25.34 -11.47 1.42
CA ALA A 112 -26.66 -11.01 1.85
C ALA A 112 -26.99 -11.36 3.32
N ASN A 113 -26.42 -12.44 3.85
CA ASN A 113 -26.54 -12.84 5.26
C ASN A 113 -25.61 -12.04 6.21
N GLY A 114 -24.86 -11.07 5.69
CA GLY A 114 -23.91 -10.25 6.44
C GLY A 114 -22.53 -10.87 6.62
N THR A 115 -22.29 -12.11 6.17
CA THR A 115 -20.99 -12.77 6.24
C THR A 115 -20.00 -12.17 5.24
N THR A 116 -18.78 -11.92 5.70
CA THR A 116 -17.66 -11.48 4.85
C THR A 116 -16.87 -12.69 4.38
N ILE A 117 -16.71 -12.83 3.07
CA ILE A 117 -15.99 -13.95 2.46
C ILE A 117 -14.77 -13.43 1.72
N PRO A 118 -13.60 -14.05 1.90
CA PRO A 118 -12.39 -13.68 1.18
C PRO A 118 -12.50 -13.94 -0.33
N VAL A 119 -11.89 -13.05 -1.10
CA VAL A 119 -11.82 -13.10 -2.55
C VAL A 119 -10.48 -13.71 -2.98
N VAL A 120 -10.53 -14.49 -4.06
CA VAL A 120 -9.37 -14.91 -4.84
C VAL A 120 -9.52 -14.26 -6.22
N LEU A 121 -8.50 -13.54 -6.65
CA LEU A 121 -8.48 -12.90 -7.95
C LEU A 121 -7.88 -13.86 -8.97
N GLU A 122 -8.48 -14.00 -10.13
CA GLU A 122 -7.93 -14.79 -11.23
C GLU A 122 -7.60 -13.86 -12.40
N TYR A 123 -6.36 -13.94 -12.87
CA TYR A 123 -5.90 -13.21 -14.05
C TYR A 123 -4.93 -14.08 -14.85
N ASN A 124 -5.21 -14.26 -16.15
CA ASN A 124 -4.40 -15.07 -17.08
C ASN A 124 -4.06 -16.50 -16.57
N GLY A 125 -4.98 -17.15 -15.87
CA GLY A 125 -4.82 -18.49 -15.31
C GLY A 125 -4.06 -18.55 -13.98
N VAL A 126 -3.68 -17.40 -13.42
CA VAL A 126 -2.98 -17.30 -12.13
C VAL A 126 -3.93 -16.75 -11.07
N ASN A 127 -3.95 -17.42 -9.90
CA ASN A 127 -4.74 -17.00 -8.75
C ASN A 127 -3.90 -16.11 -7.82
N TYR A 128 -4.43 -14.96 -7.47
CA TYR A 128 -3.83 -13.98 -6.58
C TYR A 128 -4.71 -13.76 -5.35
N ARG A 129 -4.08 -13.41 -4.24
CA ARG A 129 -4.75 -12.88 -3.05
C ARG A 129 -4.15 -11.55 -2.66
N LEU A 130 -5.00 -10.54 -2.52
CA LEU A 130 -4.58 -9.26 -1.95
C LEU A 130 -4.38 -9.40 -0.43
N THR A 131 -3.31 -8.81 0.08
CA THR A 131 -2.95 -8.78 1.50
C THR A 131 -2.65 -7.36 1.95
N CYS A 132 -3.02 -7.05 3.19
CA CYS A 132 -2.72 -5.75 3.80
C CYS A 132 -1.68 -5.92 4.91
N SER A 133 -0.64 -5.09 4.87
CA SER A 133 0.25 -4.89 6.02
C SER A 133 -0.22 -3.67 6.79
N GLN A 134 -0.27 -3.80 8.12
CA GLN A 134 -0.43 -2.63 8.99
C GLN A 134 0.92 -1.94 9.14
N GLY A 135 0.83 -0.62 9.22
CA GLY A 135 1.92 0.21 9.69
C GLY A 135 2.29 -0.13 11.12
#